data_AF-A0ABD3ZUW5-F1
#
_entry.id   AF-A0ABD3ZUW5-F1
#
_cell.length_a   1.000
_cell.length_b   1.000
_cell.length_c   1.000
_cell.angle_alpha   90.00
_cell.angle_beta   90.00
_cell.angle_gamma   90.00
#
_symmetry.space_group_name_H-M   'P 1'
#
loop_
_entity.id
_entity.type
_entity.pdbx_description
1 polymer ?
#
loop_
_entity_poly.entity_id
_entity_poly.type
_entity_poly.pdbx_seq_one_letter_code
_entity_poly.pdbx_strand_id
1 'polypeptide(L)' 'MDLVVFKKDVFFEDEHSCPIFKKGKEYEILSEDKGFIYVNSKPDTNECSQIPKEEEGSMFEYK' A
#
# COMPACT_ATOMS: atom_id res chain seq x y z
N MET A 1 -2.60 5.30 -14.26
CA MET A 1 -1.96 5.03 -12.96
C MET A 1 -2.73 3.89 -12.36
N ASP A 2 -2.03 2.84 -11.97
CA ASP A 2 -2.62 1.63 -11.40
C ASP A 2 -2.99 1.88 -9.94
N LEU A 3 -4.12 1.31 -9.51
CA LEU A 3 -4.63 1.45 -8.16
C LEU A 3 -4.60 0.10 -7.46
N VAL A 4 -4.32 0.12 -6.15
CA VAL A 4 -4.45 -1.05 -5.29
C VAL A 4 -5.40 -0.79 -4.15
N VAL A 5 -6.14 -1.84 -3.78
CA VAL A 5 -7.04 -1.83 -2.64
C VAL A 5 -6.52 -2.82 -1.60
N PHE A 6 -6.31 -2.34 -0.38
CA PHE A 6 -5.88 -3.19 0.71
C PHE A 6 -7.08 -3.91 1.34
N LYS A 7 -6.93 -5.23 1.57
CA LYS A 7 -7.94 -6.09 2.21
C LYS A 7 -7.90 -6.06 3.73
N LYS A 8 -6.81 -5.58 4.31
CA LYS A 8 -6.57 -5.43 5.75
C LYS A 8 -5.92 -4.08 6.04
N ASP A 9 -6.09 -3.59 7.26
CA ASP A 9 -5.37 -2.40 7.71
C ASP A 9 -3.88 -2.76 7.89
N VAL A 10 -3.02 -1.91 7.34
CA VAL A 10 -1.56 -2.09 7.33
C VAL A 10 -0.94 -1.00 8.17
N PHE A 11 -0.10 -1.37 9.13
CA PHE A 11 0.56 -0.46 10.07
C PHE A 11 2.07 -0.54 9.89
N PHE A 12 2.79 0.51 10.24
CA PHE A 12 4.24 0.42 10.38
C PHE A 12 4.55 -0.40 11.64
N GLU A 13 5.64 -1.15 11.61
CA GLU A 13 6.09 -1.96 12.75
C GLU A 13 6.33 -1.07 14.00
N ASP A 14 6.80 0.16 13.79
CA ASP A 14 7.05 1.14 14.85
C ASP A 14 5.82 1.99 15.25
N GLU A 15 4.78 2.08 14.40
CA GLU A 15 3.65 2.99 14.63
C GLU A 15 2.30 2.29 14.47
N HIS A 16 1.79 1.80 15.60
CA HIS A 16 0.49 1.12 15.68
C HIS A 16 -0.72 2.07 15.80
N SER A 17 -0.48 3.37 15.94
CA SER A 17 -1.58 4.35 16.12
C SER A 17 -2.26 4.75 14.81
N CYS A 18 -1.56 4.66 13.67
CA CYS A 18 -2.07 5.09 12.38
C CYS A 18 -1.83 4.02 11.30
N PRO A 19 -2.89 3.43 10.71
CA PRO A 19 -2.71 2.54 9.57
C PRO A 19 -2.22 3.33 8.36
N ILE A 20 -1.11 2.88 7.79
CA ILE A 20 -0.54 3.31 6.51
C ILE A 20 -1.58 3.13 5.40
N PHE A 21 -2.09 1.90 5.32
CA PHE A 21 -3.10 1.51 4.36
C PHE A 21 -4.35 1.07 5.09
N LYS A 22 -5.45 1.76 4.82
CA LYS A 22 -6.75 1.41 5.36
C LYS A 22 -7.40 0.36 4.48
N LYS A 23 -8.02 -0.61 5.13
CA LYS A 23 -8.82 -1.62 4.45
C LYS A 23 -9.91 -0.97 3.59
N GLY A 24 -10.04 -1.45 2.35
CA GLY A 24 -11.06 -1.05 1.39
C GLY A 24 -10.84 0.33 0.77
N LYS A 25 -9.72 1.00 1.09
CA LYS A 25 -9.35 2.26 0.46
C LYS A 25 -8.42 1.98 -0.74
N GLU A 26 -8.64 2.75 -1.79
CA GLU A 26 -7.81 2.75 -3.00
C GLU A 26 -6.59 3.63 -2.79
N TYR A 27 -5.46 3.14 -3.26
CA TYR A 27 -4.19 3.83 -3.22
C TYR A 27 -3.50 3.75 -4.57
N GLU A 28 -2.83 4.83 -4.94
CA GLU A 28 -2.13 4.93 -6.21
C GLU A 28 -0.76 4.28 -6.15
N ILE A 29 -0.49 3.42 -7.12
CA ILE A 29 0.85 2.87 -7.35
C ILE A 29 1.66 3.94 -8.08
N LEU A 30 2.67 4.44 -7.39
CA LEU A 30 3.63 5.40 -7.94
C LEU A 30 4.63 4.72 -8.85
N SER A 31 5.07 3.52 -8.45
CA SER A 31 6.03 2.71 -9.20
C SER A 31 5.91 1.25 -8.80
N GLU A 32 6.33 0.35 -9.67
CA GLU A 32 6.42 -1.07 -9.36
C GLU A 32 7.70 -1.68 -9.93
N ASP A 33 8.22 -2.64 -9.19
CA ASP A 33 9.39 -3.43 -9.53
C ASP A 33 9.02 -4.93 -9.60
N LYS A 34 10.00 -5.77 -9.92
CA LYS A 34 9.78 -7.23 -10.03
C LYS A 34 9.29 -7.89 -8.74
N GLY A 35 9.57 -7.30 -7.57
CA GLY A 35 9.19 -7.87 -6.27
C GLY A 35 8.30 -6.99 -5.42
N PHE A 36 8.15 -5.71 -5.75
CA PHE A 36 7.50 -4.73 -4.87
C PHE A 36 6.67 -3.73 -5.64
N ILE A 37 5.65 -3.18 -4.99
CA ILE A 37 4.92 -1.99 -5.43
C ILE A 37 5.21 -0.84 -4.47
N TYR A 38 5.31 0.37 -5.00
CA TYR A 38 5.48 1.59 -4.25
C TYR A 38 4.17 2.35 -4.31
N VAL A 39 3.51 2.44 -3.16
CA VAL A 39 2.18 3.02 -3.08
C VAL A 39 2.25 4.29 -2.27
N ASN A 40 1.58 5.33 -2.75
CA ASN A 40 1.49 6.59 -2.03
C ASN A 40 0.65 6.41 -0.76
N SER A 41 1.29 6.27 0.39
CA SER A 41 0.63 6.05 1.67
C SER A 41 0.06 7.33 2.26
N LYS A 42 0.58 8.49 1.86
CA LYS A 42 0.13 9.81 2.29
C LYS A 42 0.06 10.76 1.08
N PRO A 43 -1.13 11.06 0.55
CA PRO A 43 -1.27 11.89 -0.64
C PRO A 43 -0.71 13.32 -0.50
N ASP A 44 -0.50 13.80 0.74
CA ASP A 44 0.07 15.11 1.06
C ASP A 44 1.59 15.07 1.37
N THR A 45 2.21 13.90 1.38
CA THR A 45 3.66 13.78 1.60
C THR A 45 4.32 13.01 0.46
N ASN A 46 5.63 13.21 0.28
CA ASN A 46 6.43 12.38 -0.63
C ASN A 46 6.74 10.99 -0.02
N GLU A 47 6.00 10.57 1.01
CA GLU A 47 6.17 9.26 1.60
C GLU A 47 5.44 8.22 0.75
N CYS A 48 6.20 7.26 0.25
CA CYS A 48 5.67 6.06 -0.36
C CYS A 48 6.03 4.86 0.52
N SER A 49 5.15 3.88 0.57
CA SER A 49 5.43 2.62 1.23
C SER A 49 5.64 1.55 0.19
N GLN A 50 6.70 0.78 0.40
CA GLN A 50 7.04 -0.37 -0.44
C GLN A 50 6.30 -1.59 0.10
N ILE A 51 5.48 -2.23 -0.74
CA ILE A 51 4.75 -3.45 -0.40
C ILE A 51 5.25 -4.60 -1.28
N PRO A 52 5.60 -5.76 -0.69
CA PRO A 52 5.96 -6.94 -1.48
C PRO A 52 4.79 -7.45 -2.30
N LYS A 53 5.02 -7.75 -3.57
CA LYS A 53 4.02 -8.34 -4.47
C LYS A 53 3.59 -9.74 -4.03
N GLU A 54 4.39 -10.43 -3.22
CA GLU A 54 4.00 -11.72 -2.63
C GLU A 54 2.74 -11.62 -1.75
N GLU A 55 2.46 -10.44 -1.20
CA GLU A 55 1.26 -10.18 -0.42
C GLU A 55 0.03 -9.84 -1.31
N GLU A 56 0.19 -9.82 -2.64
CA GLU A 56 -0.92 -9.67 -3.59
C GLU A 56 -1.94 -10.82 -3.41
N GLY A 57 -3.23 -10.48 -3.43
CA GLY A 57 -4.34 -11.40 -3.19
C GLY A 57 -4.65 -11.63 -1.71
N SER A 58 -3.65 -11.63 -0.83
CA SER A 58 -3.83 -11.79 0.63
C SER A 58 -3.99 -10.47 1.37
N MET A 59 -3.19 -9.46 1.01
CA MET A 59 -3.12 -8.15 1.67
C MET A 59 -3.72 -7.04 0.84
N PHE A 60 -3.52 -7.08 -0.48
CA PHE A 60 -4.03 -6.08 -1.41
C PHE A 60 -4.34 -6.72 -2.76
N GLU A 61 -5.13 -6.03 -3.57
CA GLU A 61 -5.44 -6.41 -4.96
C GLU A 61 -5.32 -5.20 -5.87
N TYR A 62 -4.95 -5.43 -7.13
CA TYR A 62 -4.99 -4.43 -8.18
C TYR A 62 -6.44 -4.18 -8.61
N LYS A 63 -6.75 -2.95 -9.00
CA LYS A 63 -8.08 -2.51 -9.41
C LYS A 63 -8.10 -2.02 -10.85
#